data_AF-A0A954ZCE0-F1
#
_entry.id   AF-A0A954ZCE0-F1
#
_cell.length_a   1.000
_cell.length_b   1.000
_cell.length_c   1.000
_cell.angle_alpha   90.00
_cell.angle_beta   90.00
_cell.angle_gamma   90.00
#
_symmetry.space_group_name_H-M   'P 1'
#
loop_
_entity.id
_entity.type
_entity.pdbx_description
1 polymer ?
#
loop_
_entity_poly.entity_id
_entity_poly.type
_entity_poly.pdbx_seq_one_letter_code
_entity_poly.pdbx_strand_id
1 'polypeptide(L)'
;LDAGSSPQAAIRRDRLAMARWLVSGQHPLTARVLVNRVWQELFGLGLVETAEDFGSSGAAPSHPLLLDHLAVKFQEGWSWSLKRLLREIVLSAAYRQTHRVSADAYASDPRNRWLARGPRTRLTAEMVRDQALAVSGRLSRKRYGPPVMPPQPAGVWQSVYSGAQWQTSEGEDRFRRAIYTYWKRTSGYPSMLTFDAPSRDICVARRMPTNTPLQALATLNDEAYVELAHGLAERMLAEDRTAA
;
A
#
# COMPACT_ATOMS: atom_id res chain seq x y z
N LEU A 1 -28.77 -15.53 -54.99
CA LEU A 1 -29.20 -15.26 -53.59
C LEU A 1 -28.04 -15.70 -52.71
N ASP A 2 -26.98 -14.90 -52.72
CA ASP A 2 -25.74 -15.24 -52.04
C ASP A 2 -25.90 -14.96 -50.55
N ALA A 3 -25.82 -16.03 -49.78
CA ALA A 3 -25.76 -15.99 -48.33
C ALA A 3 -24.49 -15.23 -47.92
N GLY A 4 -24.68 -13.97 -47.53
CA GLY A 4 -23.63 -13.11 -46.99
C GLY A 4 -22.99 -13.76 -45.77
N SER A 5 -21.81 -14.31 -45.98
CA SER A 5 -20.88 -14.71 -44.94
C SER A 5 -20.46 -13.47 -44.16
N SER A 6 -21.13 -13.23 -43.04
CA SER A 6 -20.64 -12.29 -42.03
C SER A 6 -19.27 -12.78 -41.56
N PRO A 7 -18.18 -12.01 -41.69
CA PRO A 7 -16.91 -12.43 -41.13
C PRO A 7 -17.05 -12.35 -39.61
N GLN A 8 -17.20 -13.50 -38.96
CA GLN A 8 -16.88 -13.62 -37.54
C GLN A 8 -15.41 -13.25 -37.41
N ALA A 9 -15.13 -11.98 -37.07
CA ALA A 9 -13.79 -11.48 -36.87
C ALA A 9 -13.11 -12.42 -35.87
N ALA A 10 -12.14 -13.21 -36.36
CA ALA A 10 -11.43 -14.16 -35.55
C ALA A 10 -10.91 -13.43 -34.31
N ILE A 11 -11.42 -13.79 -33.13
CA ILE A 11 -10.96 -13.20 -31.87
C ILE A 11 -9.46 -13.52 -31.79
N ARG A 12 -8.64 -12.50 -32.06
CA ARG A 12 -7.19 -12.64 -32.04
C ARG A 12 -6.79 -13.00 -30.61
N ARG A 13 -6.40 -14.26 -30.39
CA ARG A 13 -6.03 -14.79 -29.06
C ARG A 13 -4.62 -14.35 -28.69
N ASP A 14 -4.43 -13.04 -28.54
CA ASP A 14 -3.17 -12.45 -28.12
C ASP A 14 -3.27 -11.76 -26.75
N ARG A 15 -2.13 -11.31 -26.23
CA ARG A 15 -2.03 -10.64 -24.93
C ARG A 15 -2.90 -9.38 -24.85
N LEU A 16 -3.11 -8.70 -25.99
CA LEU A 16 -3.93 -7.49 -26.03
C LEU A 16 -5.42 -7.83 -25.90
N ALA A 17 -5.89 -8.87 -26.58
CA ALA A 17 -7.28 -9.33 -26.42
C ALA A 17 -7.56 -9.80 -24.98
N MET A 18 -6.63 -10.52 -24.35
CA MET A 18 -6.75 -10.90 -22.94
C MET A 18 -6.82 -9.66 -22.03
N ALA A 19 -5.93 -8.68 -22.23
CA ALA A 19 -5.94 -7.45 -21.43
C ALA A 19 -7.24 -6.67 -21.58
N ARG A 20 -7.78 -6.57 -22.80
CA ARG A 20 -9.08 -5.94 -23.07
C ARG A 20 -10.24 -6.67 -22.41
N TRP A 21 -10.24 -8.00 -22.46
CA TRP A 21 -11.25 -8.82 -21.79
C TRP A 21 -11.21 -8.66 -20.26
N LEU A 22 -10.01 -8.67 -19.66
CA LEU A 22 -9.84 -8.51 -18.20
C LEU A 22 -10.47 -7.22 -17.67
N VAL A 23 -10.40 -6.12 -18.41
CA VAL A 23 -10.99 -4.83 -18.01
C VAL A 23 -12.34 -4.55 -18.66
N SER A 24 -12.88 -5.52 -19.41
CA SER A 24 -14.21 -5.40 -20.02
C SER A 24 -15.30 -5.51 -18.96
N GLY A 25 -16.47 -4.93 -19.23
CA GLY A 25 -17.70 -5.10 -18.44
C GLY A 25 -18.12 -6.56 -18.22
N GLN A 26 -17.58 -7.48 -19.02
CA GLN A 26 -17.95 -8.90 -19.01
C GLN A 26 -17.11 -9.73 -18.01
N HIS A 27 -15.98 -9.21 -17.52
CA HIS A 27 -15.16 -9.94 -16.56
C HIS A 27 -15.65 -9.70 -15.12
N PRO A 28 -16.14 -10.74 -14.41
CA PRO A 28 -16.86 -10.54 -13.15
C PRO A 28 -15.96 -10.21 -11.96
N LEU A 29 -14.64 -10.43 -12.06
CA LEU A 29 -13.74 -10.36 -10.89
C LEU A 29 -12.87 -9.11 -10.85
N THR A 30 -12.51 -8.50 -11.97
CA THR A 30 -11.46 -7.46 -11.99
C THR A 30 -11.84 -6.26 -11.12
N ALA A 31 -13.08 -5.77 -11.27
CA ALA A 31 -13.58 -4.66 -10.48
C ALA A 31 -13.68 -5.04 -8.99
N ARG A 32 -14.22 -6.22 -8.67
CA ARG A 32 -14.35 -6.72 -7.29
C ARG A 32 -12.99 -6.86 -6.60
N VAL A 33 -12.00 -7.45 -7.28
CA VAL A 33 -10.63 -7.64 -6.76
C VAL A 33 -9.97 -6.29 -6.49
N LEU A 34 -10.06 -5.33 -7.42
CA LEU A 34 -9.47 -4.01 -7.23
C LEU A 34 -10.15 -3.22 -6.11
N VAL A 35 -11.48 -3.23 -6.06
CA VAL A 35 -12.25 -2.60 -4.97
C VAL A 35 -11.87 -3.20 -3.64
N ASN A 36 -11.79 -4.53 -3.54
CA ASN A 36 -11.42 -5.19 -2.30
C ASN A 36 -10.00 -4.86 -1.85
N ARG A 37 -9.03 -4.75 -2.77
CA ARG A 37 -7.67 -4.32 -2.45
C ARG A 37 -7.65 -2.91 -1.90
N VAL A 38 -8.34 -1.97 -2.55
CA VAL A 38 -8.42 -0.58 -2.05
C VAL A 38 -9.11 -0.53 -0.69
N TRP A 39 -10.20 -1.30 -0.52
CA TRP A 39 -10.88 -1.43 0.77
C TRP A 39 -9.94 -1.96 1.85
N GLN A 40 -9.19 -3.03 1.56
CA GLN A 40 -8.25 -3.64 2.48
C GLN A 40 -7.12 -2.68 2.88
N GLU A 41 -6.58 -1.88 1.96
CA GLU A 41 -5.57 -0.88 2.31
C GLU A 41 -6.11 0.18 3.29
N LEU A 42 -7.40 0.53 3.18
CA LEU A 42 -8.05 1.54 4.03
C LEU A 42 -8.54 0.99 5.37
N PHE A 43 -9.09 -0.23 5.39
CA PHE A 43 -9.71 -0.85 6.57
C PHE A 43 -8.83 -1.90 7.25
N GLY A 44 -7.73 -2.32 6.61
CA GLY A 44 -6.82 -3.38 7.07
C GLY A 44 -7.29 -4.79 6.73
N LEU A 45 -8.61 -4.99 6.61
CA LEU A 45 -9.23 -6.23 6.22
C LEU A 45 -10.11 -6.00 4.98
N GLY A 46 -9.91 -6.82 3.95
CA GLY A 46 -10.76 -6.81 2.76
C GLY A 46 -12.18 -7.27 3.06
N LEU A 47 -13.14 -6.84 2.24
CA LEU A 47 -14.49 -7.42 2.25
C LEU A 47 -14.42 -8.93 1.99
N VAL A 48 -13.55 -9.35 1.08
CA VAL A 48 -13.03 -10.71 0.95
C VAL A 48 -11.65 -10.75 1.62
N GLU A 49 -11.50 -11.57 2.66
CA GLU A 49 -10.27 -11.64 3.46
C GLU A 49 -9.08 -12.23 2.69
N THR A 50 -9.33 -13.20 1.80
CA THR A 50 -8.34 -13.86 0.95
C THR A 50 -8.16 -13.05 -0.35
N ALA A 51 -7.36 -12.00 -0.30
CA ALA A 51 -7.11 -11.14 -1.46
C ALA A 51 -6.46 -11.87 -2.65
N GLU A 52 -5.80 -12.99 -2.37
CA GLU A 52 -5.15 -13.91 -3.29
C GLU A 52 -6.12 -14.86 -4.02
N ASP A 53 -7.32 -15.09 -3.47
CA ASP A 53 -8.28 -16.04 -4.01
C ASP A 53 -9.72 -15.53 -3.87
N PHE A 54 -10.32 -15.21 -5.02
CA PHE A 54 -11.72 -14.81 -5.18
C PHE A 54 -12.61 -15.94 -5.72
N GLY A 55 -12.03 -17.13 -5.90
CA GLY A 55 -12.72 -18.34 -6.32
C GLY A 55 -13.41 -19.06 -5.17
N SER A 56 -13.84 -20.29 -5.44
CA SER A 56 -14.57 -21.14 -4.49
C SER A 56 -13.77 -21.54 -3.25
N SER A 57 -12.44 -21.49 -3.34
CA SER A 57 -11.53 -21.82 -2.23
C SER A 57 -11.18 -20.60 -1.37
N GLY A 58 -11.57 -19.39 -1.80
CA GLY A 58 -11.43 -18.16 -1.05
C GLY A 58 -12.51 -17.95 0.01
N ALA A 59 -12.29 -16.97 0.88
CA ALA A 59 -13.29 -16.56 1.86
C ALA A 59 -14.49 -15.89 1.18
N ALA A 60 -15.69 -16.19 1.67
CA ALA A 60 -16.88 -15.46 1.24
C ALA A 60 -16.80 -13.97 1.66
N PRO A 61 -17.30 -13.04 0.82
CA PRO A 61 -17.35 -11.63 1.17
C PRO A 61 -18.20 -11.41 2.42
N SER A 62 -17.70 -10.61 3.37
CA SER A 62 -18.47 -10.17 4.54
C SER A 62 -19.70 -9.35 4.16
N HIS A 63 -19.58 -8.51 3.13
CA HIS A 63 -20.64 -7.63 2.64
C HIS A 63 -20.76 -7.77 1.11
N PRO A 64 -21.41 -8.82 0.59
CA PRO A 64 -21.47 -9.10 -0.86
C PRO A 64 -22.13 -7.96 -1.65
N LEU A 65 -23.26 -7.44 -1.15
CA LEU A 65 -23.99 -6.36 -1.83
C LEU A 65 -23.18 -5.05 -1.89
N LEU A 66 -22.38 -4.76 -0.85
CA LEU A 66 -21.50 -3.60 -0.85
C LEU A 66 -20.37 -3.76 -1.86
N LEU A 67 -19.74 -4.94 -1.90
CA LEU A 67 -18.68 -5.25 -2.85
C LEU A 67 -19.20 -5.11 -4.30
N ASP A 68 -20.38 -5.65 -4.58
CA ASP A 68 -21.01 -5.58 -5.89
C ASP A 68 -21.38 -4.14 -6.28
N HIS A 69 -21.97 -3.40 -5.34
CA HIS A 69 -22.29 -1.98 -5.55
C HIS A 69 -21.05 -1.16 -5.92
N LEU A 70 -19.97 -1.31 -5.14
CA LEU A 70 -18.73 -0.59 -5.39
C LEU A 70 -18.04 -1.05 -6.67
N ALA A 71 -18.07 -2.35 -7.00
CA ALA A 71 -17.47 -2.89 -8.21
C ALA A 71 -18.17 -2.36 -9.48
N VAL A 72 -19.50 -2.40 -9.52
CA VAL A 72 -20.29 -1.87 -10.65
C VAL A 72 -20.07 -0.36 -10.80
N LYS A 73 -20.17 0.41 -9.70
CA LYS A 73 -19.89 1.86 -9.76
C LYS A 73 -18.46 2.15 -10.22
N PHE A 74 -17.48 1.40 -9.74
CA PHE A 74 -16.09 1.60 -10.09
C PHE A 74 -15.83 1.36 -11.58
N GLN A 75 -16.35 0.27 -12.12
CA GLN A 75 -16.17 -0.12 -13.52
C GLN A 75 -16.98 0.76 -14.48
N GLU A 76 -18.29 0.88 -14.26
CA GLU A 76 -19.22 1.50 -15.19
C GLU A 76 -19.39 3.00 -14.90
N GLY A 77 -19.77 3.34 -13.66
CA GLY A 77 -20.11 4.73 -13.30
C GLY A 77 -18.91 5.67 -13.19
N TRP A 78 -17.76 5.16 -12.78
CA TRP A 78 -16.53 5.95 -12.56
C TRP A 78 -15.43 5.66 -13.55
N SER A 79 -15.66 4.75 -14.51
CA SER A 79 -14.70 4.40 -15.56
C SER A 79 -13.30 4.11 -14.99
N TRP A 80 -13.24 3.25 -13.96
CA TRP A 80 -12.02 2.83 -13.28
C TRP A 80 -11.26 3.95 -12.53
N SER A 81 -11.94 5.04 -12.16
CA SER A 81 -11.32 6.13 -11.40
C SER A 81 -11.05 5.78 -9.94
N LEU A 82 -9.79 5.44 -9.64
CA LEU A 82 -9.34 5.17 -8.26
C LEU A 82 -9.59 6.35 -7.32
N LYS A 83 -9.45 7.60 -7.79
CA LYS A 83 -9.73 8.78 -6.96
C LYS A 83 -11.19 8.86 -6.51
N ARG A 84 -12.13 8.48 -7.39
CA ARG A 84 -13.57 8.46 -7.05
C ARG A 84 -13.88 7.34 -6.07
N LEU A 85 -13.33 6.14 -6.29
CA LEU A 85 -13.46 5.02 -5.36
C LEU A 85 -12.92 5.36 -3.96
N LEU A 86 -11.70 5.91 -3.90
CA LEU A 86 -11.11 6.36 -2.64
C LEU A 86 -12.00 7.40 -1.95
N ARG A 87 -12.47 8.41 -2.69
CA ARG A 87 -13.38 9.44 -2.17
C ARG A 87 -14.66 8.83 -1.60
N GLU A 88 -15.31 7.92 -2.32
CA GLU A 88 -16.55 7.26 -1.86
C GLU A 88 -16.31 6.53 -0.53
N ILE A 89 -15.21 5.77 -0.44
CA ILE A 89 -14.89 4.99 0.75
C ILE A 89 -14.57 5.91 1.93
N VAL A 90 -13.66 6.88 1.77
CA VAL A 90 -13.21 7.72 2.90
C VAL A 90 -14.27 8.71 3.38
N LEU A 91 -15.24 9.06 2.54
CA LEU A 91 -16.39 9.89 2.93
C LEU A 91 -17.57 9.08 3.45
N SER A 92 -17.52 7.74 3.41
CA SER A 92 -18.57 6.89 3.94
C SER A 92 -18.76 7.07 5.46
N ALA A 93 -19.95 6.73 5.96
CA ALA A 93 -20.19 6.68 7.40
C ALA A 93 -19.26 5.66 8.08
N ALA A 94 -19.05 4.49 7.45
CA ALA A 94 -18.21 3.42 7.97
C ALA A 94 -16.75 3.84 8.20
N TYR A 95 -16.14 4.54 7.23
CA TYR A 95 -14.75 4.98 7.38
C TYR A 95 -14.59 6.09 8.42
N ARG A 96 -15.60 6.97 8.56
CA ARG A 96 -15.59 8.09 9.49
C ARG A 96 -16.01 7.73 10.92
N GLN A 97 -16.35 6.47 11.18
CA GLN A 97 -16.63 6.02 12.54
C GLN A 97 -15.41 6.24 13.45
N THR A 98 -15.66 6.39 14.75
CA THR A 98 -14.59 6.39 15.75
C THR A 98 -13.99 4.99 15.88
N HIS A 99 -12.67 4.91 16.07
CA HIS A 99 -12.01 3.64 16.39
C HIS A 99 -12.18 3.26 17.88
N ARG A 100 -12.65 4.18 18.73
CA ARG A 100 -12.89 3.94 20.16
C ARG A 100 -14.15 3.10 20.31
N VAL A 101 -14.06 2.00 21.04
CA VAL A 101 -15.13 1.00 21.18
C VAL A 101 -15.13 0.46 22.61
N SER A 102 -16.29 0.00 23.11
CA SER A 102 -16.37 -0.70 24.39
C SER A 102 -15.71 -2.08 24.32
N ALA A 103 -15.35 -2.64 25.48
CA ALA A 103 -14.76 -3.98 25.56
C ALA A 103 -15.69 -5.04 24.94
N ASP A 104 -17.00 -4.95 25.20
CA ASP A 104 -17.99 -5.92 24.70
C ASP A 104 -18.11 -5.86 23.17
N ALA A 105 -18.18 -4.66 22.60
CA ALA A 105 -18.26 -4.50 21.15
C ALA A 105 -16.94 -4.93 20.47
N TYR A 106 -15.78 -4.69 21.10
CA TYR A 106 -14.52 -5.24 20.63
C TYR A 106 -14.50 -6.78 20.66
N ALA A 107 -15.01 -7.39 21.73
CA ALA A 107 -15.09 -8.85 21.85
C ALA A 107 -16.01 -9.47 20.79
N SER A 108 -17.09 -8.78 20.41
CA SER A 108 -18.01 -9.24 19.35
C SER A 108 -17.44 -9.15 17.93
N ASP A 109 -16.55 -8.18 17.65
CA ASP A 109 -15.89 -8.03 16.35
C ASP A 109 -14.40 -7.64 16.49
N PRO A 110 -13.53 -8.57 16.97
CA PRO A 110 -12.14 -8.22 17.27
C PRO A 110 -11.36 -7.77 16.03
N ARG A 111 -11.68 -8.33 14.86
CA ARG A 111 -11.02 -8.04 13.58
C ARG A 111 -11.65 -6.91 12.78
N ASN A 112 -12.70 -6.28 13.31
CA ASN A 112 -13.48 -5.24 12.62
C ASN A 112 -14.06 -5.71 11.27
N ARG A 113 -14.41 -7.00 11.15
CA ARG A 113 -14.95 -7.61 9.92
C ARG A 113 -16.35 -7.11 9.60
N TRP A 114 -17.13 -6.77 10.63
CA TRP A 114 -18.49 -6.26 10.52
C TRP A 114 -18.56 -4.74 10.60
N LEU A 115 -17.40 -4.06 10.57
CA LEU A 115 -17.29 -2.60 10.55
C LEU A 115 -17.97 -1.95 11.78
N ALA A 116 -17.86 -2.60 12.93
CA ALA A 116 -18.41 -2.13 14.20
C ALA A 116 -17.73 -0.85 14.72
N ARG A 117 -16.56 -0.51 14.18
CA ARG A 117 -15.78 0.69 14.51
C ARG A 117 -14.99 1.22 13.32
N GLY A 118 -14.46 2.43 13.48
CA GLY A 118 -13.54 3.04 12.52
C GLY A 118 -12.24 2.26 12.35
N PRO A 119 -11.63 2.29 11.16
CA PRO A 119 -10.42 1.53 10.90
C PRO A 119 -9.23 2.08 11.68
N ARG A 120 -8.40 1.17 12.21
CA ARG A 120 -7.13 1.50 12.86
C ARG A 120 -6.07 0.49 12.39
N THR A 121 -5.33 0.88 11.37
CA THR A 121 -4.31 0.05 10.72
C THR A 121 -2.92 0.56 11.03
N ARG A 122 -1.93 -0.35 11.03
CA ARG A 122 -0.53 0.03 11.11
C ARG A 122 -0.06 0.55 9.76
N LEU A 123 0.82 1.54 9.80
CA LEU A 123 1.49 2.05 8.60
C LEU A 123 2.42 0.98 8.03
N THR A 124 2.49 0.89 6.71
CA THR A 124 3.49 0.04 6.04
C THR A 124 4.88 0.65 6.18
N ALA A 125 5.92 -0.15 5.96
CA ALA A 125 7.31 0.31 5.91
C ALA A 125 7.52 1.63 5.14
N GLU A 126 6.92 1.74 3.94
CA GLU A 126 7.03 2.91 3.10
C GLU A 126 6.34 4.13 3.73
N MET A 127 5.18 3.92 4.34
CA MET A 127 4.42 4.96 5.03
C MET A 127 5.12 5.42 6.33
N VAL A 128 5.73 4.51 7.09
CA VAL A 128 6.50 4.85 8.30
C VAL A 128 7.66 5.78 7.93
N ARG A 129 8.43 5.43 6.90
CA ARG A 129 9.52 6.30 6.39
C ARG A 129 8.99 7.64 5.87
N ASP A 130 7.97 7.62 5.01
CA ASP A 130 7.42 8.85 4.42
C ASP A 130 6.81 9.77 5.51
N GLN A 131 6.21 9.19 6.56
CA GLN A 131 5.72 9.93 7.72
C GLN A 131 6.89 10.57 8.49
N ALA A 132 7.94 9.81 8.80
CA ALA A 132 9.12 10.33 9.51
C ALA A 132 9.79 11.49 8.74
N LEU A 133 9.88 11.37 7.41
CA LEU A 133 10.34 12.43 6.52
C LEU A 133 9.43 13.67 6.54
N ALA A 134 8.11 13.46 6.53
CA ALA A 134 7.14 14.55 6.51
C ALA A 134 7.13 15.33 7.83
N VAL A 135 7.13 14.63 8.97
CA VAL A 135 7.07 15.28 10.29
C VAL A 135 8.37 16.03 10.61
N SER A 136 9.52 15.49 10.20
CA SER A 136 10.83 16.14 10.39
C SER A 136 11.07 17.35 9.48
N GLY A 137 10.16 17.63 8.54
CA GLY A 137 10.34 18.71 7.57
C GLY A 137 11.41 18.45 6.51
N ARG A 138 11.95 17.22 6.43
CA ARG A 138 13.01 16.86 5.48
C ARG A 138 12.50 16.27 4.16
N LEU A 139 11.23 15.88 4.08
CA LEU A 139 10.64 15.22 2.91
C LEU A 139 10.89 15.98 1.60
N SER A 140 11.64 15.35 0.68
CA SER A 140 11.74 15.82 -0.69
C SER A 140 10.50 15.45 -1.51
N ARG A 141 9.96 16.43 -2.24
CA ARG A 141 8.85 16.26 -3.19
C ARG A 141 9.31 15.96 -4.62
N LYS A 142 10.61 15.77 -4.84
CA LYS A 142 11.21 15.49 -6.16
C LYS A 142 10.62 14.20 -6.76
N ARG A 143 10.00 14.35 -7.93
CA ARG A 143 9.40 13.25 -8.70
C ARG A 143 10.36 12.74 -9.76
N TYR A 144 10.23 11.47 -10.09
CA TYR A 144 10.99 10.77 -11.15
C TYR A 144 12.50 10.68 -10.88
N GLY A 145 13.28 10.17 -11.83
CA GLY A 145 14.72 9.97 -11.67
C GLY A 145 15.10 8.62 -11.06
N PRO A 146 16.41 8.39 -10.85
CA PRO A 146 16.92 7.10 -10.41
C PRO A 146 16.50 6.77 -8.97
N PRO A 147 16.56 5.48 -8.59
CA PRO A 147 16.44 5.08 -7.19
C PRO A 147 17.52 5.71 -6.32
N VAL A 148 17.20 5.91 -5.04
CA VAL A 148 18.11 6.44 -4.03
C VAL A 148 18.44 5.39 -2.98
N MET A 149 19.53 5.60 -2.27
CA MET A 149 20.06 4.72 -1.25
C MET A 149 20.22 5.53 0.04
N PRO A 150 19.18 5.57 0.90
CA PRO A 150 19.29 6.24 2.20
C PRO A 150 20.41 5.67 3.06
N PRO A 151 20.83 6.38 4.13
CA PRO A 151 21.76 5.84 5.10
C PRO A 151 21.29 4.49 5.65
N GLN A 152 22.25 3.57 5.82
CA GLN A 152 22.05 2.30 6.50
C GLN A 152 23.35 1.87 7.19
N PRO A 153 23.28 1.00 8.21
CA PRO A 153 24.48 0.50 8.86
C PRO A 153 25.44 -0.20 7.90
N ALA A 154 26.74 -0.06 8.17
CA ALA A 154 27.79 -0.73 7.40
C ALA A 154 27.66 -2.26 7.49
N GLY A 155 28.05 -2.97 6.42
CA GLY A 155 28.10 -4.43 6.39
C GLY A 155 26.77 -5.16 6.21
N VAL A 156 25.63 -4.44 6.17
CA VAL A 156 24.30 -5.06 5.98
C VAL A 156 24.06 -5.49 4.54
N TRP A 157 24.46 -4.65 3.59
CA TRP A 157 24.34 -4.97 2.17
C TRP A 157 25.68 -5.52 1.66
N GLN A 158 25.71 -6.83 1.43
CA GLN A 158 26.86 -7.53 0.84
C GLN A 158 26.41 -8.14 -0.48
N SER A 159 27.00 -7.69 -1.59
CA SER A 159 26.70 -8.26 -2.89
C SER A 159 27.75 -9.30 -3.25
N VAL A 160 27.34 -10.57 -3.16
CA VAL A 160 28.22 -11.72 -3.45
C VAL A 160 28.47 -11.87 -4.96
N TYR A 161 27.48 -11.50 -5.79
CA TYR A 161 27.49 -11.77 -7.24
C TYR A 161 27.70 -10.54 -8.13
N SER A 162 27.62 -9.33 -7.58
CA SER A 162 27.87 -8.10 -8.34
C SER A 162 28.76 -7.17 -7.53
N GLY A 163 29.74 -6.54 -8.16
CA GLY A 163 30.59 -5.52 -7.53
C GLY A 163 29.87 -4.19 -7.23
N ALA A 164 28.54 -4.15 -7.38
CA ALA A 164 27.74 -3.02 -6.93
C ALA A 164 27.93 -2.85 -5.41
N GLN A 165 27.84 -1.62 -4.92
CA GLN A 165 27.96 -1.26 -3.51
C GLN A 165 26.82 -0.32 -3.13
N TRP A 166 26.44 -0.33 -1.85
CA TRP A 166 25.49 0.65 -1.33
C TRP A 166 26.18 2.01 -1.23
N GLN A 167 25.87 2.90 -2.17
CA GLN A 167 26.39 4.26 -2.19
C GLN A 167 25.33 5.16 -1.57
N THR A 168 25.53 5.54 -0.31
CA THR A 168 24.61 6.44 0.40
C THR A 168 24.40 7.70 -0.44
N SER A 169 23.15 7.98 -0.79
CA SER A 169 22.78 9.17 -1.54
C SER A 169 23.13 10.43 -0.74
N GLU A 170 23.32 11.55 -1.41
CA GLU A 170 23.68 12.82 -0.79
C GLU A 170 22.60 13.89 -0.99
N GLY A 171 22.65 14.96 -0.20
CA GLY A 171 21.75 16.12 -0.34
C GLY A 171 20.27 15.77 -0.26
N GLU A 172 19.48 16.36 -1.16
CA GLU A 172 18.02 16.16 -1.23
C GLU A 172 17.64 14.68 -1.45
N ASP A 173 18.46 13.93 -2.18
CA ASP A 173 18.14 12.56 -2.60
C ASP A 173 18.07 11.59 -1.41
N ARG A 174 18.71 11.92 -0.26
CA ARG A 174 18.59 11.17 1.01
C ARG A 174 17.17 11.15 1.57
N PHE A 175 16.42 12.22 1.32
CA PHE A 175 15.12 12.47 1.94
C PHE A 175 13.94 12.24 0.99
N ARG A 176 14.18 11.50 -0.10
CA ARG A 176 13.11 11.13 -1.03
C ARG A 176 12.20 10.08 -0.42
N ARG A 177 10.97 10.10 -0.93
CA ARG A 177 9.93 9.13 -0.59
C ARG A 177 10.43 7.69 -0.73
N ALA A 178 9.95 6.82 0.15
CA ALA A 178 10.25 5.40 0.21
C ALA A 178 10.06 4.69 -1.14
N ILE A 179 9.12 5.11 -1.97
CA ILE A 179 8.91 4.56 -3.32
C ILE A 179 10.15 4.69 -4.24
N TYR A 180 11.04 5.63 -3.96
CA TYR A 180 12.30 5.82 -4.70
C TYR A 180 13.47 5.08 -4.06
N THR A 181 13.30 4.43 -2.90
CA THR A 181 14.38 3.69 -2.25
C THR A 181 14.75 2.46 -3.08
N TYR A 182 16.04 2.26 -3.30
CA TYR A 182 16.55 1.13 -4.04
C TYR A 182 16.19 -0.19 -3.35
N TRP A 183 15.63 -1.12 -4.12
CA TRP A 183 15.15 -2.40 -3.62
C TRP A 183 15.74 -3.56 -4.42
N LYS A 184 16.80 -4.16 -3.90
CA LYS A 184 17.39 -5.36 -4.51
C LYS A 184 16.55 -6.59 -4.17
N ARG A 185 16.39 -7.50 -5.15
CA ARG A 185 15.52 -8.68 -5.05
C ARG A 185 15.72 -9.49 -3.76
N THR A 186 16.97 -9.72 -3.38
CA THR A 186 17.38 -10.57 -2.26
C THR A 186 17.89 -9.81 -1.04
N SER A 187 17.93 -8.47 -1.08
CA SER A 187 18.44 -7.63 0.01
C SER A 187 17.77 -6.26 -0.07
N GLY A 188 16.58 -6.16 0.51
CA GLY A 188 15.86 -4.89 0.62
C GLY A 188 16.52 -3.93 1.60
N TYR A 189 16.05 -2.68 1.62
CA TYR A 189 16.50 -1.71 2.61
C TYR A 189 16.19 -2.20 4.04
N PRO A 190 17.15 -2.24 4.98
CA PRO A 190 16.99 -2.94 6.27
C PRO A 190 15.81 -2.46 7.10
N SER A 191 15.59 -1.15 7.15
CA SER A 191 14.43 -0.59 7.84
C SER A 191 13.12 -1.07 7.22
N MET A 192 13.02 -1.13 5.89
CA MET A 192 11.79 -1.61 5.24
C MET A 192 11.51 -3.07 5.59
N LEU A 193 12.52 -3.92 5.59
CA LEU A 193 12.38 -5.34 5.98
C LEU A 193 11.92 -5.48 7.44
N THR A 194 12.43 -4.62 8.33
CA THR A 194 12.02 -4.59 9.74
C THR A 194 10.54 -4.22 9.91
N PHE A 195 10.01 -3.37 9.04
CA PHE A 195 8.60 -2.94 9.01
C PHE A 195 7.73 -3.75 8.02
N ASP A 196 8.00 -5.05 7.90
CA ASP A 196 7.19 -6.03 7.16
C ASP A 196 7.06 -5.75 5.64
N ALA A 197 8.03 -5.05 5.04
CA ALA A 197 8.07 -4.91 3.59
C ALA A 197 8.34 -6.28 2.94
N PRO A 198 7.56 -6.68 1.92
CA PRO A 198 7.70 -7.98 1.29
C PRO A 198 9.00 -8.08 0.50
N SER A 199 9.72 -9.20 0.59
CA SER A 199 10.83 -9.46 -0.31
C SER A 199 10.35 -9.52 -1.76
N ARG A 200 11.23 -9.18 -2.72
CA ARG A 200 10.88 -9.14 -4.16
C ARG A 200 11.17 -10.45 -4.88
N ASP A 201 11.49 -11.50 -4.14
CA ASP A 201 11.72 -12.85 -4.64
C ASP A 201 10.44 -13.68 -4.75
N ILE A 202 9.41 -13.36 -3.96
CA ILE A 202 8.08 -13.97 -3.97
C ILE A 202 6.97 -12.93 -4.18
N CYS A 203 5.83 -13.36 -4.72
CA CYS A 203 4.64 -12.51 -4.82
C CYS A 203 3.92 -12.46 -3.48
N VAL A 204 3.63 -11.27 -2.98
CA VAL A 204 2.90 -11.08 -1.72
C VAL A 204 1.60 -10.35 -2.03
N ALA A 205 0.49 -11.08 -2.00
CA ALA A 205 -0.85 -10.54 -2.25
C ALA A 205 -1.40 -9.75 -1.05
N ARG A 206 -0.99 -10.12 0.17
CA ARG A 206 -1.39 -9.50 1.43
C ARG A 206 -0.19 -9.39 2.36
N ARG A 207 0.07 -8.21 2.90
CA ARG A 207 1.10 -7.98 3.91
C ARG A 207 0.54 -8.29 5.29
N MET A 208 1.26 -9.08 6.08
CA MET A 208 0.90 -9.32 7.48
C MET A 208 1.61 -8.28 8.35
N PRO A 209 0.88 -7.40 9.05
CA PRO A 209 1.51 -6.44 9.94
C PRO A 209 1.97 -7.14 11.22
N THR A 210 3.20 -6.89 11.63
CA THR A 210 3.73 -7.36 12.92
C THR A 210 3.90 -6.18 13.90
N ASN A 211 4.18 -6.51 15.16
CA ASN A 211 4.52 -5.54 16.18
C ASN A 211 5.65 -6.12 17.04
N THR A 212 6.88 -5.97 16.57
CA THR A 212 8.04 -6.55 17.23
C THR A 212 8.82 -5.47 17.98
N PRO A 213 9.51 -5.81 19.09
CA PRO A 213 10.42 -4.87 19.74
C PRO A 213 11.50 -4.33 18.79
N LEU A 214 11.91 -5.12 17.79
CA LEU A 214 12.87 -4.71 16.77
C LEU A 214 12.41 -3.49 15.96
N GLN A 215 11.11 -3.38 15.66
CA GLN A 215 10.55 -2.20 14.97
C GLN A 215 10.72 -0.93 15.81
N ALA A 216 10.48 -1.00 17.13
CA ALA A 216 10.71 0.12 18.03
C ALA A 216 12.19 0.46 18.16
N LEU A 217 13.05 -0.55 18.27
CA LEU A 217 14.51 -0.36 18.32
C LEU A 217 15.04 0.24 17.02
N ALA A 218 14.48 -0.11 15.86
CA ALA A 218 14.86 0.48 14.58
C ALA A 218 14.60 1.99 14.57
N THR A 219 13.43 2.45 15.04
CA THR A 219 13.15 3.89 15.11
C THR A 219 14.02 4.65 16.13
N LEU A 220 14.58 3.96 17.12
CA LEU A 220 15.43 4.56 18.15
C LEU A 220 16.91 4.60 17.77
N ASN A 221 17.39 3.65 16.97
CA ASN A 221 18.83 3.42 16.76
C ASN A 221 19.29 3.58 15.30
N ASP A 222 18.40 3.46 14.32
CA ASP A 222 18.77 3.59 12.92
C ASP A 222 19.13 5.04 12.60
N GLU A 223 20.30 5.24 11.99
CA GLU A 223 20.85 6.56 11.64
C GLU A 223 19.85 7.42 10.88
N ALA A 224 19.08 6.83 9.97
CA ALA A 224 18.08 7.56 9.19
C ALA A 224 16.94 8.08 10.09
N TYR A 225 16.54 7.37 11.14
CA TYR A 225 15.49 7.87 12.05
C TYR A 225 16.02 8.86 13.07
N VAL A 226 17.26 8.68 13.55
CA VAL A 226 17.91 9.64 14.44
C VAL A 226 18.06 11.01 13.75
N GLU A 227 18.49 11.03 12.49
CA GLU A 227 18.57 12.26 11.71
C GLU A 227 17.19 12.94 11.54
N LEU A 228 16.14 12.16 11.29
CA LEU A 228 14.79 12.70 11.15
C LEU A 228 14.23 13.19 12.49
N ALA A 229 14.59 12.55 13.61
CA ALA A 229 14.24 13.01 14.95
C ALA A 229 14.89 14.37 15.25
N HIS A 230 16.15 14.57 14.86
CA HIS A 230 16.80 15.89 14.95
C HIS A 230 16.08 16.94 14.10
N GLY A 231 15.71 16.60 12.86
CA GLY A 231 14.94 17.51 12.01
C GLY A 231 13.58 17.91 12.61
N LEU A 232 12.90 16.98 13.28
CA LEU A 232 11.67 17.29 14.02
C LEU A 232 11.94 18.23 15.20
N ALA A 233 13.00 18.00 15.97
CA ALA A 233 13.37 18.87 17.08
C ALA A 233 13.71 20.30 16.62
N GLU A 234 14.48 20.45 15.55
CA GLU A 234 14.80 21.75 14.94
C GLU A 234 13.52 22.50 14.51
N ARG A 235 12.60 21.77 13.88
CA ARG A 235 11.32 22.33 13.45
C ARG A 235 10.47 22.80 14.64
N MET A 236 10.38 22.01 15.69
CA MET A 236 9.63 22.38 16.90
C MET A 236 10.21 23.64 17.55
N LEU A 237 11.54 23.75 17.65
CA LEU A 237 12.21 24.93 18.18
C LEU A 237 11.99 26.18 17.32
N ALA A 238 11.93 26.03 16.00
CA ALA A 238 11.64 27.14 15.09
C ALA A 238 10.17 27.61 15.21
N GLU A 239 9.22 26.68 15.30
CA GLU A 239 7.79 26.98 15.46
C GLU A 239 7.52 27.69 16.80
N ASP A 240 8.14 27.25 17.90
CA ASP A 240 8.02 27.87 19.23
C ASP A 240 8.50 29.34 19.24
N ARG A 241 9.65 29.62 18.61
CA ARG A 241 10.18 30.98 18.46
C ARG A 241 9.34 31.89 17.57
N THR A 242 8.48 31.33 16.73
CA THR A 242 7.57 32.11 15.87
C THR A 242 6.25 32.41 16.58
N ALA A 243 5.93 31.66 17.63
CA ALA A 243 4.73 31.82 18.45
C ALA A 243 4.93 32.75 19.67
N ALA A 244 6.18 32.94 20.11
CA ALA A 244 6.60 33.91 21.13
C ALA A 244 6.91 35.28 20.52
#